data_AF-A0A1I0EUM2-F1
#
_entry.id   AF-A0A1I0EUM2-F1
#
_cell.length_a   1.000
_cell.length_b   1.000
_cell.length_c   1.000
_cell.angle_alpha   90.00
_cell.angle_beta   90.00
_cell.angle_gamma   90.00
#
_symmetry.space_group_name_H-M   'P 1'
#
loop_
_entity.id
_entity.type
_entity.pdbx_description
1 polymer ?
#
loop_
_entity_poly.entity_id
_entity_poly.type
_entity_poly.pdbx_seq_one_letter_code
_entity_poly.pdbx_strand_id
1 'polypeptide(L)'
;MKRKLMVLCFVAFCFMAGSFLNGNLVKADVIWEPPKSEFMEEHRKECSYENREYITMGKNGHVSAYVDPLSDKEAVKISNNEHVRVMYRYTDSKKGKAWGMISEGLRYTSHNEVLWVEMAELKLVYDHIEFCKDHKSELQPMDDRFDGKWEEVYCSLWTYPNSGISTGHICYQLGQGLEYLYVDEYGRTWSYICYYRGQKGWICLDDLEIGMISPEPSVSASLLPTGTQEVKTSEPAIFLVPTPEPVPTSSIMPTEVPVPVKTLQCRFEAVNTWKGGFIGQFTITNKGKKTVKNWKASFSSDYEISSLWGAKLVSNKDGACFVSNESWDTGIEPGDSRCFSFIAQGDYKDTLWDIDAVALD
;
A
#
# COMPACT_ATOMS: atom_id res chain seq x y z
N MET A 1 -66.50 39.88 -26.30
CA MET A 1 -65.52 39.69 -25.21
C MET A 1 -65.96 38.50 -24.37
N LYS A 2 -65.06 37.61 -23.94
CA LYS A 2 -65.31 36.28 -23.31
C LYS A 2 -65.57 35.11 -24.27
N ARG A 3 -64.55 34.70 -25.03
CA ARG A 3 -64.37 33.33 -25.56
C ARG A 3 -62.98 33.19 -26.24
N LYS A 4 -61.94 33.60 -25.53
CA LYS A 4 -60.53 33.24 -25.79
C LYS A 4 -59.81 33.00 -24.46
N LEU A 5 -60.54 32.45 -23.49
CA LEU A 5 -60.09 32.13 -22.14
C LEU A 5 -60.44 30.67 -21.85
N MET A 6 -60.02 29.77 -22.74
CA MET A 6 -60.18 28.32 -22.55
C MET A 6 -59.21 27.54 -23.44
N VAL A 7 -57.96 28.02 -23.55
CA VAL A 7 -56.82 27.23 -24.05
C VAL A 7 -55.57 27.44 -23.16
N LEU A 8 -55.66 28.31 -22.14
CA LEU A 8 -54.55 28.66 -21.26
C LEU A 8 -54.50 27.89 -19.92
N CYS A 9 -55.31 26.84 -19.76
CA CYS A 9 -55.32 26.01 -18.53
C CYS A 9 -54.88 24.55 -18.74
N PHE A 10 -54.37 24.16 -19.91
CA PHE A 10 -53.88 22.79 -20.14
C PHE A 10 -52.40 22.68 -20.51
N VAL A 11 -51.67 23.80 -20.56
CA VAL A 11 -50.20 23.83 -20.73
C VAL A 11 -49.48 24.39 -19.49
N ALA A 12 -50.23 24.78 -18.46
CA ALA A 12 -49.70 25.30 -17.20
C ALA A 12 -49.89 24.34 -15.99
N PHE A 13 -50.24 23.07 -16.23
CA PHE A 13 -50.43 22.07 -15.16
C PHE A 13 -49.64 20.76 -15.37
N CYS A 14 -48.57 20.80 -16.17
CA CYS A 14 -47.56 19.73 -16.25
C CYS A 14 -46.13 20.21 -15.95
N PHE A 15 -45.99 21.40 -15.34
CA PHE A 15 -44.69 21.94 -14.91
C PHE A 15 -44.56 22.11 -13.38
N MET A 16 -45.53 21.61 -12.61
CA MET A 16 -45.45 21.56 -11.14
C MET A 16 -46.17 20.32 -10.59
N ALA A 17 -45.63 19.13 -10.82
CA ALA A 17 -45.84 17.94 -9.98
C ALA A 17 -44.93 16.79 -10.45
N GLY A 18 -43.89 16.48 -9.66
CA GLY A 18 -42.89 15.44 -9.95
C GLY A 18 -41.71 16.00 -10.75
N SER A 19 -40.62 16.46 -10.15
CA SER A 19 -39.79 15.70 -9.20
C SER A 19 -39.00 16.65 -8.28
N PHE A 20 -39.71 17.34 -7.39
CA PHE A 20 -39.13 17.68 -6.09
C PHE A 20 -39.28 16.45 -5.21
N LEU A 21 -38.24 15.62 -5.20
CA LEU A 21 -37.89 14.51 -4.27
C LEU A 21 -37.08 13.49 -5.07
N ASN A 22 -35.90 13.92 -5.48
CA ASN A 22 -34.66 13.13 -5.65
C ASN A 22 -33.61 14.11 -6.17
N GLY A 23 -33.42 15.19 -5.41
CA GLY A 23 -32.09 15.76 -5.33
C GLY A 23 -31.26 14.68 -4.67
N ASN A 24 -30.71 13.77 -5.47
CA ASN A 24 -29.44 13.18 -5.13
C ASN A 24 -28.55 14.40 -4.93
N LEU A 25 -28.43 14.81 -3.68
CA LEU A 25 -27.32 15.61 -3.23
C LEU A 25 -26.15 14.73 -3.63
N VAL A 26 -25.58 14.98 -4.81
CA VAL A 26 -24.26 14.49 -5.15
C VAL A 26 -23.42 15.20 -4.11
N LYS A 27 -23.21 14.52 -2.98
CA LYS A 27 -22.14 14.85 -2.06
C LYS A 27 -20.91 14.61 -2.90
N ALA A 28 -20.46 15.66 -3.59
CA ALA A 28 -19.09 15.70 -4.05
C ALA A 28 -18.26 15.29 -2.83
N ASP A 29 -17.40 14.30 -3.00
CA ASP A 29 -16.44 13.94 -1.96
C ASP A 29 -15.79 15.23 -1.47
N VAL A 30 -15.61 15.34 -0.15
CA VAL A 30 -14.90 16.45 0.45
C VAL A 30 -13.47 16.39 -0.08
N ILE A 31 -13.20 17.12 -1.17
CA ILE A 31 -11.84 17.41 -1.61
C ILE A 31 -11.20 18.08 -0.41
N TRP A 32 -10.07 17.55 0.04
CA TRP A 32 -9.34 18.12 1.16
C TRP A 32 -9.20 19.63 0.96
N GLU A 33 -9.79 20.41 1.86
CA GLU A 33 -9.70 21.86 1.80
C GLU A 33 -8.40 22.29 2.49
N PRO A 34 -7.52 23.04 1.80
CA PRO A 34 -6.32 23.52 2.42
C PRO A 34 -6.65 24.44 3.61
N PRO A 35 -5.74 24.54 4.61
CA PRO A 35 -5.82 25.57 5.62
C PRO A 35 -6.05 26.94 5.00
N LYS A 36 -6.75 27.82 5.71
CA LYS A 36 -6.99 29.19 5.22
C LYS A 36 -5.66 29.87 4.92
N SER A 37 -5.52 30.36 3.69
CA SER A 37 -4.44 31.26 3.29
C SER A 37 -5.04 32.38 2.45
N GLU A 38 -4.53 33.60 2.63
CA GLU A 38 -5.00 34.80 1.93
C GLU A 38 -4.98 34.58 0.41
N PHE A 39 -3.87 34.02 -0.11
CA PHE A 39 -3.73 33.68 -1.51
C PHE A 39 -4.79 32.68 -2.00
N MET A 40 -5.03 31.58 -1.26
CA MET A 40 -6.04 30.60 -1.68
C MET A 40 -7.46 31.12 -1.59
N GLU A 41 -7.76 32.07 -0.71
CA GLU A 41 -9.09 32.68 -0.65
C GLU A 41 -9.35 33.54 -1.90
N GLU A 42 -8.35 34.25 -2.40
CA GLU A 42 -8.45 35.12 -3.58
C GLU A 42 -8.40 34.31 -4.90
N HIS A 43 -7.46 33.37 -5.02
CA HIS A 43 -7.12 32.69 -6.29
C HIS A 43 -7.68 31.28 -6.41
N ARG A 44 -8.60 30.85 -5.53
CA ARG A 44 -9.14 29.47 -5.52
C ARG A 44 -9.64 29.00 -6.89
N LYS A 45 -10.34 29.88 -7.62
CA LYS A 45 -10.96 29.55 -8.91
C LYS A 45 -9.94 29.43 -10.05
N GLU A 46 -8.75 29.96 -9.86
CA GLU A 46 -7.63 29.86 -10.81
C GLU A 46 -6.78 28.62 -10.57
N CYS A 47 -6.97 27.94 -9.42
CA CYS A 47 -6.24 26.74 -9.07
C CYS A 47 -6.91 25.49 -9.66
N SER A 48 -6.11 24.59 -10.23
CA SER A 48 -6.57 23.26 -10.65
C SER A 48 -6.15 22.20 -9.65
N TYR A 49 -7.01 21.21 -9.42
CA TYR A 49 -6.68 20.07 -8.57
C TYR A 49 -5.65 19.16 -9.26
N GLU A 50 -4.67 18.69 -8.48
CA GLU A 50 -3.58 17.84 -8.96
C GLU A 50 -3.54 16.51 -8.18
N ASN A 51 -3.29 16.58 -6.86
CA ASN A 51 -3.10 15.45 -5.95
C ASN A 51 -2.16 14.36 -6.51
N ARG A 52 -0.92 14.76 -6.81
CA ARG A 52 0.14 13.87 -7.31
C ARG A 52 1.43 14.06 -6.52
N GLU A 53 2.27 13.03 -6.57
CA GLU A 53 3.53 12.99 -5.83
C GLU A 53 4.72 13.41 -6.70
N TYR A 54 5.62 14.17 -6.11
CA TYR A 54 6.77 14.77 -6.77
C TYR A 54 8.02 14.63 -5.91
N ILE A 55 9.17 14.68 -6.57
CA ILE A 55 10.49 14.75 -5.95
C ILE A 55 11.05 16.15 -6.16
N THR A 56 11.56 16.78 -5.11
CA THR A 56 12.20 18.11 -5.18
C THR A 56 13.54 18.06 -5.91
N MET A 57 13.73 18.97 -6.88
CA MET A 57 14.89 19.06 -7.76
C MET A 57 15.28 20.52 -8.05
N GLY A 58 15.35 21.34 -7.00
CA GLY A 58 15.68 22.74 -7.11
C GLY A 58 17.17 23.00 -7.33
N LYS A 59 17.47 24.22 -7.79
CA LYS A 59 18.85 24.65 -8.03
C LYS A 59 19.59 24.80 -6.71
N ASN A 60 20.90 24.53 -6.69
CA ASN A 60 21.73 24.64 -5.48
C ASN A 60 21.31 23.71 -4.32
N GLY A 61 20.72 22.55 -4.65
CA GLY A 61 20.42 21.49 -3.68
C GLY A 61 19.14 21.66 -2.86
N HIS A 62 18.32 22.68 -3.16
CA HIS A 62 17.04 22.92 -2.49
C HIS A 62 16.02 23.57 -3.43
N VAL A 63 14.75 23.43 -3.08
CA VAL A 63 13.60 24.14 -3.64
C VAL A 63 13.16 25.21 -2.64
N SER A 64 12.92 26.43 -3.12
CA SER A 64 12.34 27.49 -2.28
C SER A 64 10.81 27.35 -2.26
N ALA A 65 10.24 27.38 -1.05
CA ALA A 65 8.80 27.33 -0.82
C ALA A 65 8.29 28.66 -0.26
N TYR A 66 7.06 29.02 -0.64
CA TYR A 66 6.46 30.34 -0.41
C TYR A 66 5.06 30.18 0.16
N VAL A 67 4.64 31.08 1.05
CA VAL A 67 3.24 31.13 1.52
C VAL A 67 2.34 31.78 0.46
N ASP A 68 2.91 32.68 -0.34
CA ASP A 68 2.28 33.34 -1.48
C ASP A 68 3.19 33.19 -2.72
N PRO A 69 2.75 32.45 -3.77
CA PRO A 69 3.56 32.22 -4.97
C PRO A 69 3.79 33.49 -5.82
N LEU A 70 3.06 34.58 -5.57
CA LEU A 70 3.26 35.87 -6.24
C LEU A 70 4.20 36.81 -5.47
N SER A 71 4.54 36.45 -4.23
CA SER A 71 5.47 37.19 -3.38
C SER A 71 6.91 36.79 -3.61
N ASP A 72 7.84 37.74 -3.48
CA ASP A 72 9.29 37.45 -3.54
C ASP A 72 9.84 36.94 -2.19
N LYS A 73 8.99 36.77 -1.17
CA LYS A 73 9.41 36.36 0.19
C LYS A 73 9.40 34.84 0.35
N GLU A 74 10.59 34.25 0.33
CA GLU A 74 10.78 32.83 0.68
C GLU A 74 10.34 32.54 2.13
N ALA A 75 9.61 31.45 2.31
CA ALA A 75 9.17 30.98 3.62
C ALA A 75 10.13 29.93 4.20
N VAL A 76 10.47 28.91 3.39
CA VAL A 76 11.33 27.80 3.79
C VAL A 76 12.04 27.20 2.59
N LYS A 77 13.16 26.52 2.84
CA LYS A 77 13.94 25.79 1.83
C LYS A 77 13.79 24.30 2.07
N ILE A 78 13.36 23.58 1.06
CA ILE A 78 13.15 22.13 1.09
C ILE A 78 14.32 21.47 0.36
N SER A 79 15.01 20.54 1.01
CA SER A 79 16.12 19.80 0.40
C SER A 79 15.69 19.08 -0.87
N ASN A 80 16.63 18.87 -1.80
CA ASN A 80 16.38 18.02 -2.97
C ASN A 80 16.21 16.55 -2.58
N ASN A 81 15.55 15.79 -3.46
CA ASN A 81 15.21 14.37 -3.29
C ASN A 81 14.17 14.08 -2.20
N GLU A 82 13.45 15.11 -1.74
CA GLU A 82 12.32 14.95 -0.83
C GLU A 82 11.05 14.66 -1.63
N HIS A 83 10.23 13.74 -1.12
CA HIS A 83 8.91 13.46 -1.67
C HIS A 83 7.90 14.49 -1.14
N VAL A 84 7.23 15.18 -2.05
CA VAL A 84 6.18 16.15 -1.75
C VAL A 84 4.93 15.86 -2.56
N ARG A 85 3.77 15.95 -1.92
CA ARG A 85 2.49 15.82 -2.60
C ARG A 85 1.93 17.18 -2.96
N VAL A 86 1.77 17.43 -4.25
CA VAL A 86 1.15 18.66 -4.79
C VAL A 86 -0.35 18.42 -4.91
N MET A 87 -1.14 19.18 -4.16
CA MET A 87 -2.61 19.07 -4.14
C MET A 87 -3.26 19.95 -5.19
N TYR A 88 -2.73 21.15 -5.40
CA TYR A 88 -3.26 22.12 -6.36
C TYR A 88 -2.14 22.73 -7.18
N ARG A 89 -2.45 23.06 -8.42
CA ARG A 89 -1.61 23.87 -9.29
C ARG A 89 -2.21 25.25 -9.48
N TYR A 90 -1.35 26.25 -9.52
CA TYR A 90 -1.67 27.61 -9.92
C TYR A 90 -0.73 28.03 -11.05
N THR A 91 -1.25 28.70 -12.07
CA THR A 91 -0.40 29.23 -13.17
C THR A 91 -0.51 30.74 -13.18
N ASP A 92 0.60 31.42 -12.92
CA ASP A 92 0.68 32.87 -13.04
C ASP A 92 0.61 33.24 -14.53
N SER A 93 -0.56 33.73 -14.96
CA SER A 93 -0.81 34.14 -16.34
C SER A 93 0.06 35.31 -16.81
N LYS A 94 0.65 36.10 -15.90
CA LYS A 94 1.50 37.26 -16.23
C LYS A 94 2.95 36.84 -16.46
N LYS A 95 3.49 35.96 -15.59
CA LYS A 95 4.89 35.50 -15.67
C LYS A 95 5.06 34.14 -16.35
N GLY A 96 3.97 33.41 -16.61
CA GLY A 96 3.97 32.07 -17.19
C GLY A 96 4.52 30.98 -16.26
N LYS A 97 4.67 31.27 -14.96
CA LYS A 97 5.20 30.32 -13.97
C LYS A 97 4.09 29.44 -13.41
N ALA A 98 4.35 28.15 -13.30
CA ALA A 98 3.47 27.19 -12.66
C ALA A 98 3.95 26.87 -11.24
N TRP A 99 3.01 26.88 -10.30
CA TRP A 99 3.24 26.67 -8.87
C TRP A 99 2.41 25.48 -8.38
N GLY A 100 2.98 24.70 -7.47
CA GLY A 100 2.33 23.57 -6.83
C GLY A 100 2.17 23.80 -5.34
N MET A 101 0.95 23.67 -4.83
CA MET A 101 0.67 23.75 -3.40
C MET A 101 0.89 22.38 -2.76
N ILE A 102 1.79 22.28 -1.79
CA ILE A 102 2.11 21.02 -1.11
C ILE A 102 1.17 20.78 0.09
N SER A 103 0.74 19.52 0.31
CA SER A 103 -0.13 19.16 1.45
C SER A 103 0.57 19.11 2.80
N GLU A 104 1.90 19.20 2.83
CA GLU A 104 2.72 18.86 4.00
C GLU A 104 3.40 20.08 4.64
N GLY A 105 2.73 21.23 4.63
CA GLY A 105 3.27 22.49 5.18
C GLY A 105 3.81 22.36 6.61
N LEU A 106 3.19 21.52 7.45
CA LEU A 106 3.64 21.23 8.82
C LEU A 106 4.98 20.51 8.93
N ARG A 107 5.42 19.77 7.89
CA ARG A 107 6.75 19.17 7.88
C ARG A 107 7.86 20.23 7.86
N TYR A 108 7.53 21.42 7.37
CA TYR A 108 8.50 22.48 7.10
C TYR A 108 8.26 23.75 7.92
N THR A 109 7.04 23.97 8.43
CA THR A 109 6.64 25.16 9.18
C THR A 109 5.91 24.79 10.46
N SER A 110 6.10 25.58 11.52
CA SER A 110 5.42 25.38 12.80
C SER A 110 3.95 25.84 12.81
N HIS A 111 3.48 26.55 11.77
CA HIS A 111 2.20 27.25 11.77
C HIS A 111 1.15 26.62 10.84
N ASN A 112 1.39 25.42 10.31
CA ASN A 112 0.52 24.76 9.32
C ASN A 112 0.20 25.65 8.11
N GLU A 113 1.20 26.44 7.68
CA GLU A 113 1.03 27.33 6.55
C GLU A 113 0.91 26.53 5.27
N VAL A 114 0.09 27.05 4.35
CA VAL A 114 0.05 26.57 2.98
C VAL A 114 1.36 26.96 2.30
N LEU A 115 2.02 25.99 1.67
CA LEU A 115 3.28 26.22 0.97
C LEU A 115 3.14 25.94 -0.53
N TRP A 116 3.76 26.80 -1.32
CA TRP A 116 3.83 26.76 -2.77
C TRP A 116 5.27 26.63 -3.23
N VAL A 117 5.50 25.76 -4.21
CA VAL A 117 6.81 25.51 -4.82
C VAL A 117 6.70 25.62 -6.35
N GLU A 118 7.78 26.05 -7.02
CA GLU A 118 7.76 26.16 -8.48
C GLU A 118 7.75 24.76 -9.12
N MET A 119 6.76 24.49 -9.99
CA MET A 119 6.60 23.16 -10.60
C MET A 119 7.79 22.76 -11.49
N ALA A 120 8.53 23.73 -12.02
CA ALA A 120 9.73 23.47 -12.83
C ALA A 120 10.90 22.88 -12.01
N GLU A 121 10.85 23.02 -10.68
CA GLU A 121 11.84 22.45 -9.76
C GLU A 121 11.37 21.12 -9.16
N LEU A 122 10.29 20.54 -9.68
CA LEU A 122 9.74 19.28 -9.24
C LEU A 122 9.81 18.23 -10.35
N LYS A 123 10.14 17.00 -9.97
CA LYS A 123 10.04 15.83 -10.85
C LYS A 123 8.87 14.97 -10.41
N LEU A 124 7.92 14.76 -11.31
CA LEU A 124 6.77 13.88 -11.08
C LEU A 124 7.23 12.45 -10.78
N VAL A 125 6.68 11.86 -9.72
CA VAL A 125 6.77 10.42 -9.48
C VAL A 125 5.80 9.73 -10.43
N TYR A 126 6.29 8.76 -11.21
CA TYR A 126 5.47 8.05 -12.18
C TYR A 126 4.30 7.34 -11.49
N ASP A 127 3.09 7.60 -11.96
CA ASP A 127 1.84 7.15 -11.35
C ASP A 127 0.86 6.61 -12.41
N HIS A 128 -0.34 6.20 -11.97
CA HIS A 128 -1.38 5.72 -12.88
C HIS A 128 -1.74 6.69 -14.02
N ILE A 129 -1.61 8.01 -13.84
CA ILE A 129 -2.00 8.98 -14.86
C ILE A 129 -0.96 8.96 -15.99
N GLU A 130 0.33 8.96 -15.69
CA GLU A 130 1.35 8.82 -16.74
C GLU A 130 1.29 7.43 -17.35
N PHE A 131 1.05 6.37 -16.56
CA PHE A 131 0.87 5.03 -17.10
C PHE A 131 -0.25 4.98 -18.13
N CYS A 132 -1.45 5.48 -17.82
CA CYS A 132 -2.57 5.45 -18.76
C CYS A 132 -2.33 6.31 -20.00
N LYS A 133 -1.50 7.35 -19.89
CA LYS A 133 -1.12 8.19 -21.02
C LYS A 133 -0.14 7.48 -21.94
N ASP A 134 0.88 6.83 -21.39
CA ASP A 134 1.91 6.12 -22.15
C ASP A 134 1.34 4.85 -22.80
N HIS A 135 0.43 4.16 -22.11
CA HIS A 135 -0.22 2.92 -22.58
C HIS A 135 -1.58 3.15 -23.25
N LYS A 136 -1.91 4.39 -23.63
CA LYS A 136 -3.25 4.75 -24.12
C LYS A 136 -3.75 3.89 -25.29
N SER A 137 -2.87 3.46 -26.18
CA SER A 137 -3.23 2.59 -27.32
C SER A 137 -3.45 1.11 -26.94
N GLU A 138 -2.96 0.71 -25.77
CA GLU A 138 -3.07 -0.66 -25.24
C GLU A 138 -4.28 -0.83 -24.32
N LEU A 139 -4.83 0.28 -23.79
CA LEU A 139 -6.05 0.27 -23.00
C LEU A 139 -7.26 -0.08 -23.87
N GLN A 140 -7.96 -1.13 -23.48
CA GLN A 140 -9.18 -1.62 -24.13
C GLN A 140 -10.41 -1.22 -23.31
N PRO A 141 -11.57 -0.96 -23.96
CA PRO A 141 -12.83 -0.78 -23.23
C PRO A 141 -13.14 -1.99 -22.35
N MET A 142 -13.81 -1.74 -21.23
CA MET A 142 -14.34 -2.82 -20.40
C MET A 142 -15.33 -3.69 -21.19
N ASP A 143 -15.21 -5.00 -21.08
CA ASP A 143 -16.16 -5.96 -21.65
C ASP A 143 -17.24 -6.38 -20.64
N ASP A 144 -18.14 -7.27 -21.06
CA ASP A 144 -19.31 -7.73 -20.31
C ASP A 144 -19.00 -8.87 -19.32
N ARG A 145 -17.72 -9.19 -19.06
CA ARG A 145 -17.32 -10.37 -18.27
C ARG A 145 -17.80 -10.36 -16.81
N PHE A 146 -18.17 -9.18 -16.29
CA PHE A 146 -18.68 -8.99 -14.95
C PHE A 146 -20.12 -8.47 -14.92
N ASP A 147 -20.79 -8.38 -16.07
CA ASP A 147 -22.18 -7.92 -16.12
C ASP A 147 -23.08 -8.87 -15.32
N GLY A 148 -23.84 -8.29 -14.38
CA GLY A 148 -24.75 -9.04 -13.51
C GLY A 148 -24.06 -9.87 -12.43
N LYS A 149 -22.73 -9.80 -12.27
CA LYS A 149 -22.02 -10.36 -11.12
C LYS A 149 -22.03 -9.37 -9.96
N TRP A 150 -22.23 -9.88 -8.74
CA TRP A 150 -22.30 -9.07 -7.52
C TRP A 150 -21.47 -9.65 -6.38
N GLU A 151 -20.54 -10.54 -6.72
CA GLU A 151 -19.63 -11.17 -5.76
C GLU A 151 -18.63 -10.15 -5.22
N GLU A 152 -18.37 -10.25 -3.92
CA GLU A 152 -17.28 -9.51 -3.29
C GLU A 152 -15.98 -10.30 -3.48
N VAL A 153 -14.98 -9.63 -4.03
CA VAL A 153 -13.62 -10.15 -4.21
C VAL A 153 -12.66 -9.35 -3.38
N TYR A 154 -11.66 -10.02 -2.82
CA TYR A 154 -10.53 -9.36 -2.18
C TYR A 154 -9.41 -9.23 -3.21
N CYS A 155 -8.94 -8.00 -3.41
CA CYS A 155 -7.89 -7.73 -4.37
C CYS A 155 -6.89 -6.68 -3.87
N SER A 156 -5.66 -6.83 -4.35
CA SER A 156 -4.60 -5.84 -4.12
C SER A 156 -4.78 -4.64 -5.04
N LEU A 157 -4.60 -3.44 -4.49
CA LEU A 157 -4.50 -2.20 -5.25
C LEU A 157 -3.04 -1.91 -5.56
N TRP A 158 -2.80 -1.47 -6.79
CA TRP A 158 -1.47 -1.14 -7.31
C TRP A 158 -1.46 0.29 -7.86
N THR A 159 -0.29 0.93 -7.82
CA THR A 159 -0.12 2.25 -8.44
C THR A 159 -0.32 2.20 -9.95
N TYR A 160 0.15 1.13 -10.61
CA TYR A 160 -0.07 0.79 -12.01
C TYR A 160 0.34 -0.69 -12.23
N PRO A 161 -0.07 -1.33 -13.35
CA PRO A 161 0.31 -2.70 -13.67
C PRO A 161 1.83 -2.89 -13.62
N ASN A 162 2.29 -3.94 -12.95
CA ASN A 162 3.71 -4.26 -12.76
C ASN A 162 4.55 -3.18 -12.05
N SER A 163 3.93 -2.24 -11.33
CA SER A 163 4.69 -1.22 -10.60
C SER A 163 5.57 -1.77 -9.48
N GLY A 164 5.26 -2.98 -8.98
CA GLY A 164 5.86 -3.53 -7.76
C GLY A 164 5.47 -2.77 -6.48
N ILE A 165 4.59 -1.77 -6.58
CA ILE A 165 4.17 -0.91 -5.47
C ILE A 165 2.66 -1.09 -5.27
N SER A 166 2.31 -1.85 -4.23
CA SER A 166 0.93 -1.95 -3.76
C SER A 166 0.54 -0.71 -2.95
N THR A 167 -0.63 -0.15 -3.22
CA THR A 167 -1.20 0.99 -2.48
C THR A 167 -2.17 0.57 -1.39
N GLY A 168 -2.48 -0.72 -1.29
CA GLY A 168 -3.39 -1.28 -0.30
C GLY A 168 -4.13 -2.51 -0.82
N HIS A 169 -5.19 -2.88 -0.12
CA HIS A 169 -6.09 -3.96 -0.50
C HIS A 169 -7.52 -3.48 -0.34
N ILE A 170 -8.42 -4.03 -1.15
CA ILE A 170 -9.83 -3.65 -1.16
C ILE A 170 -10.72 -4.89 -1.25
N CYS A 171 -11.79 -4.90 -0.46
CA CYS A 171 -12.94 -5.76 -0.72
C CYS A 171 -13.81 -5.03 -1.74
N TYR A 172 -13.84 -5.55 -2.96
CA TYR A 172 -14.42 -4.90 -4.11
C TYR A 172 -15.59 -5.71 -4.64
N GLN A 173 -16.69 -5.04 -4.96
CA GLN A 173 -17.84 -5.67 -5.58
C GLN A 173 -17.64 -5.69 -7.10
N LEU A 174 -17.52 -6.89 -7.68
CA LEU A 174 -17.34 -7.06 -9.12
C LEU A 174 -18.44 -6.32 -9.91
N GLY A 175 -18.04 -5.73 -11.04
CA GLY A 175 -18.95 -5.01 -11.94
C GLY A 175 -19.19 -3.52 -11.62
N GLN A 176 -18.54 -2.92 -10.61
CA GLN A 176 -18.76 -1.51 -10.25
C GLN A 176 -17.55 -0.58 -10.43
N GLY A 177 -17.54 0.26 -11.47
CA GLY A 177 -16.53 1.32 -11.58
C GLY A 177 -15.14 0.83 -12.02
N LEU A 178 -15.11 -0.26 -12.80
CA LEU A 178 -13.97 -0.61 -13.65
C LEU A 178 -14.02 0.23 -14.92
N GLU A 179 -12.89 0.78 -15.33
CA GLU A 179 -12.84 1.74 -16.44
C GLU A 179 -12.39 1.11 -17.77
N TYR A 180 -11.25 0.42 -17.76
CA TYR A 180 -10.63 -0.18 -18.94
C TYR A 180 -9.84 -1.44 -18.58
N LEU A 181 -9.61 -2.26 -19.60
CA LEU A 181 -8.76 -3.45 -19.54
C LEU A 181 -7.37 -3.14 -20.06
N TYR A 182 -6.37 -3.71 -19.42
CA TYR A 182 -4.98 -3.71 -19.87
C TYR A 182 -4.41 -5.12 -19.77
N VAL A 183 -3.73 -5.59 -20.80
CA VAL A 183 -3.04 -6.89 -20.77
C VAL A 183 -1.54 -6.61 -20.69
N ASP A 184 -0.89 -7.12 -19.65
CA ASP A 184 0.54 -6.90 -19.46
C ASP A 184 1.42 -7.83 -20.32
N GLU A 185 2.74 -7.62 -20.27
CA GLU A 185 3.73 -8.42 -21.01
C GLU A 185 3.74 -9.91 -20.63
N TYR A 186 3.19 -10.28 -19.46
CA TYR A 186 3.06 -11.65 -18.98
C TYR A 186 1.71 -12.28 -19.35
N GLY A 187 0.86 -11.53 -20.07
CA GLY A 187 -0.48 -11.96 -20.45
C GLY A 187 -1.53 -11.83 -19.35
N ARG A 188 -1.23 -11.11 -18.26
CA ARG A 188 -2.21 -10.90 -17.18
C ARG A 188 -3.14 -9.74 -17.49
N THR A 189 -4.40 -9.90 -17.10
CA THR A 189 -5.43 -8.87 -17.30
C THR A 189 -5.54 -7.98 -16.07
N TRP A 190 -5.53 -6.67 -16.30
CA TRP A 190 -5.64 -5.63 -15.28
C TRP A 190 -6.83 -4.73 -15.56
N SER A 191 -7.37 -4.12 -14.51
CA SER A 191 -8.37 -3.06 -14.62
C SER A 191 -8.14 -1.97 -13.59
N TYR A 192 -8.57 -0.75 -13.91
CA TYR A 192 -8.50 0.38 -12.99
C TYR A 192 -9.85 0.62 -12.30
N ILE A 193 -9.80 0.75 -10.97
CA ILE A 193 -10.92 1.24 -10.16
C ILE A 193 -10.78 2.76 -10.09
N CYS A 194 -11.66 3.48 -10.78
CA CYS A 194 -11.62 4.95 -10.78
C CYS A 194 -12.15 5.55 -9.48
N TYR A 195 -13.09 4.86 -8.82
CA TYR A 195 -13.58 5.18 -7.49
C TYR A 195 -14.38 4.02 -6.90
N TYR A 196 -14.00 3.53 -5.72
CA TYR A 196 -14.81 2.63 -4.91
C TYR A 196 -14.60 2.93 -3.42
N ARG A 197 -15.64 3.46 -2.75
CA ARG A 197 -15.62 3.80 -1.31
C ARG A 197 -14.40 4.65 -0.90
N GLY A 198 -14.03 5.64 -1.72
CA GLY A 198 -12.89 6.52 -1.49
C GLY A 198 -11.52 5.94 -1.85
N GLN A 199 -11.46 4.71 -2.36
CA GLN A 199 -10.25 4.08 -2.87
C GLN A 199 -10.23 4.08 -4.39
N LYS A 200 -9.03 4.08 -4.96
CA LYS A 200 -8.76 3.99 -6.38
C LYS A 200 -7.42 3.29 -6.60
N GLY A 201 -7.24 2.66 -7.76
CA GLY A 201 -6.02 1.96 -8.07
C GLY A 201 -6.24 0.86 -9.09
N TRP A 202 -5.13 0.25 -9.50
CA TRP A 202 -5.14 -0.88 -10.41
C TRP A 202 -5.34 -2.19 -9.67
N ILE A 203 -6.14 -3.08 -10.24
CA ILE A 203 -6.34 -4.45 -9.77
C ILE A 203 -5.92 -5.42 -10.88
N CYS A 204 -5.31 -6.54 -10.49
CA CYS A 204 -5.09 -7.66 -11.40
C CYS A 204 -6.35 -8.53 -11.37
N LEU A 205 -7.02 -8.68 -12.51
CA LEU A 205 -8.24 -9.47 -12.64
C LEU A 205 -7.97 -10.98 -12.60
N ASP A 206 -6.74 -11.40 -12.89
CA ASP A 206 -6.35 -12.80 -12.85
C ASP A 206 -5.95 -13.27 -11.43
N ASP A 207 -5.76 -12.33 -10.49
CA ASP A 207 -5.42 -12.58 -9.08
C ASP A 207 -6.62 -12.32 -8.13
N LEU A 208 -7.86 -12.37 -8.63
CA LEU A 208 -9.05 -12.12 -7.81
C LEU A 208 -9.42 -13.32 -6.93
N GLU A 209 -9.50 -13.09 -5.62
CA GLU A 209 -9.96 -14.10 -4.66
C GLU A 209 -11.45 -13.88 -4.34
N ILE A 210 -12.31 -14.85 -4.69
CA ILE A 210 -13.75 -14.81 -4.41
C ILE A 210 -14.00 -15.03 -2.92
N GLY A 211 -14.77 -14.15 -2.29
CA GLY A 211 -15.09 -14.23 -0.88
C GLY A 211 -15.86 -15.50 -0.51
N MET A 212 -15.17 -16.47 0.11
CA MET A 212 -15.55 -17.17 1.35
C MET A 212 -14.34 -17.91 1.95
N ILE A 213 -14.00 -17.55 3.19
CA ILE A 213 -13.33 -18.34 4.25
C ILE A 213 -12.17 -19.26 3.82
N SER A 214 -10.96 -18.94 4.32
CA SER A 214 -9.84 -19.85 4.63
C SER A 214 -9.58 -20.98 3.62
N PRO A 215 -8.49 -20.93 2.82
CA PRO A 215 -8.13 -22.09 2.02
C PRO A 215 -7.63 -23.22 2.96
N GLU A 216 -8.49 -24.20 3.24
CA GLU A 216 -7.99 -25.57 3.38
C GLU A 216 -7.27 -25.92 2.06
N PRO A 217 -6.04 -26.47 2.11
CA PRO A 217 -5.30 -26.78 0.90
C PRO A 217 -5.97 -27.94 0.16
N SER A 218 -6.57 -27.63 -1.00
CA SER A 218 -6.95 -28.63 -2.00
C SER A 218 -5.68 -29.22 -2.61
N VAL A 219 -5.33 -30.45 -2.19
CA VAL A 219 -4.31 -31.26 -2.84
C VAL A 219 -4.97 -32.11 -3.92
N SER A 220 -4.69 -31.80 -5.19
CA SER A 220 -4.88 -32.73 -6.30
C SER A 220 -4.00 -32.28 -7.47
N ALA A 221 -3.24 -33.11 -8.17
CA ALA A 221 -2.70 -34.44 -7.98
C ALA A 221 -1.58 -34.54 -9.03
N SER A 222 -0.46 -35.21 -8.74
CA SER A 222 0.41 -35.72 -9.80
C SER A 222 0.87 -37.13 -9.44
N LEU A 223 0.64 -38.05 -10.39
CA LEU A 223 0.74 -39.49 -10.24
C LEU A 223 2.09 -40.04 -10.74
N LEU A 224 2.49 -41.16 -10.11
CA LEU A 224 3.33 -42.28 -10.59
C LEU A 224 4.88 -42.16 -10.46
N PRO A 225 5.63 -43.30 -10.45
CA PRO A 225 5.59 -44.41 -9.48
C PRO A 225 7.01 -44.90 -9.09
N THR A 226 7.10 -46.11 -8.51
CA THR A 226 8.29 -46.99 -8.41
C THR A 226 9.10 -46.79 -7.13
N GLY A 227 9.51 -47.78 -6.35
CA GLY A 227 9.43 -49.24 -6.41
C GLY A 227 10.26 -49.73 -5.22
N THR A 228 9.74 -50.68 -4.44
CA THR A 228 10.36 -51.18 -3.21
C THR A 228 11.37 -52.28 -3.55
N GLN A 229 12.60 -52.18 -3.06
CA GLN A 229 13.42 -53.37 -2.74
C GLN A 229 14.26 -53.16 -1.46
N GLU A 230 14.28 -54.22 -0.66
CA GLU A 230 14.96 -54.42 0.61
C GLU A 230 16.49 -54.50 0.47
N VAL A 231 17.24 -54.10 1.52
CA VAL A 231 18.49 -54.78 1.90
C VAL A 231 18.63 -54.80 3.43
N LYS A 232 19.16 -55.93 3.90
CA LYS A 232 19.22 -56.48 5.26
C LYS A 232 20.67 -56.37 5.80
N THR A 233 20.80 -56.37 7.13
CA THR A 233 21.84 -57.09 7.94
C THR A 233 23.01 -56.32 8.60
N SER A 234 23.15 -56.64 9.90
CA SER A 234 24.31 -56.76 10.83
C SER A 234 25.05 -55.54 11.42
N GLU A 235 24.75 -55.30 12.70
CA GLU A 235 25.61 -55.22 13.91
C GLU A 235 27.15 -55.17 13.77
N PRO A 236 27.84 -54.37 14.63
CA PRO A 236 29.19 -54.70 15.05
C PRO A 236 29.39 -54.78 16.57
N ALA A 237 30.32 -55.67 16.92
CA ALA A 237 30.73 -56.09 18.26
C ALA A 237 31.66 -55.11 18.99
N ILE A 238 31.68 -55.28 20.31
CA ILE A 238 32.37 -54.54 21.37
C ILE A 238 33.89 -54.76 21.32
N PHE A 239 34.68 -53.67 21.40
CA PHE A 239 36.11 -53.73 21.74
C PHE A 239 36.45 -52.73 22.87
N LEU A 240 37.20 -53.23 23.85
CA LEU A 240 37.59 -52.55 25.10
C LEU A 240 38.83 -51.66 24.92
N VAL A 241 38.82 -50.55 25.67
CA VAL A 241 39.77 -49.43 25.74
C VAL A 241 41.10 -49.80 26.41
N PRO A 242 42.20 -49.07 26.13
CA PRO A 242 43.17 -48.73 27.17
C PRO A 242 43.32 -47.20 27.38
N THR A 243 43.43 -46.85 28.66
CA THR A 243 43.47 -45.53 29.31
C THR A 243 44.70 -44.68 28.94
N PRO A 244 44.57 -43.34 28.76
CA PRO A 244 45.68 -42.42 28.90
C PRO A 244 45.67 -41.64 30.24
N GLU A 245 46.89 -41.41 30.76
CA GLU A 245 47.26 -40.68 31.98
C GLU A 245 46.90 -39.17 31.96
N PRO A 246 46.83 -38.47 33.12
CA PRO A 246 46.45 -37.07 33.19
C PRO A 246 47.64 -36.11 32.98
N VAL A 247 47.49 -35.11 32.11
CA VAL A 247 48.43 -33.97 31.97
C VAL A 247 47.63 -32.66 31.78
N PRO A 248 48.22 -31.48 32.04
CA PRO A 248 47.78 -30.49 33.03
C PRO A 248 46.79 -29.45 32.48
N THR A 249 46.04 -28.86 33.40
CA THR A 249 45.02 -27.82 33.17
C THR A 249 45.61 -26.55 32.53
N SER A 250 45.50 -26.43 31.21
CA SER A 250 45.59 -25.12 30.53
C SER A 250 44.21 -24.46 30.58
N SER A 251 44.17 -23.24 31.12
CA SER A 251 42.99 -22.39 31.16
C SER A 251 42.55 -22.07 29.73
N ILE A 252 41.51 -22.76 29.26
CA ILE A 252 40.77 -22.40 28.07
C ILE A 252 39.89 -21.23 28.50
N MET A 253 40.16 -20.02 27.99
CA MET A 253 39.18 -18.94 27.96
C MET A 253 37.87 -19.56 27.45
N PRO A 254 36.70 -19.38 28.09
CA PRO A 254 35.48 -19.93 27.54
C PRO A 254 35.37 -19.45 26.10
N THR A 255 35.51 -20.40 25.16
CA THR A 255 35.10 -20.18 23.79
C THR A 255 33.65 -19.75 23.92
N GLU A 256 33.36 -18.47 23.61
CA GLU A 256 31.98 -18.05 23.43
C GLU A 256 31.39 -19.07 22.48
N VAL A 257 30.49 -19.90 23.02
CA VAL A 257 29.58 -20.70 22.21
C VAL A 257 29.01 -19.67 21.24
N PRO A 258 29.20 -19.83 19.91
CA PRO A 258 28.66 -18.86 18.98
C PRO A 258 27.16 -18.89 19.22
N VAL A 259 26.64 -17.85 19.88
CA VAL A 259 25.21 -17.64 20.00
C VAL A 259 24.72 -17.72 18.56
N PRO A 260 23.77 -18.62 18.22
CA PRO A 260 23.29 -18.71 16.86
C PRO A 260 22.77 -17.33 16.48
N VAL A 261 23.53 -16.61 15.66
CA VAL A 261 23.19 -15.27 15.24
C VAL A 261 21.92 -15.44 14.41
N LYS A 262 20.78 -15.01 14.95
CA LYS A 262 19.53 -14.95 14.18
C LYS A 262 19.85 -14.15 12.92
N THR A 263 19.79 -14.82 11.78
CA THR A 263 20.09 -14.22 10.48
C THR A 263 19.03 -13.18 10.09
N LEU A 264 17.86 -13.23 10.71
CA LEU A 264 16.79 -12.25 10.58
C LEU A 264 16.65 -11.44 11.86
N GLN A 265 16.73 -10.13 11.73
CA GLN A 265 16.44 -9.16 12.79
C GLN A 265 15.06 -8.56 12.54
N CYS A 266 14.25 -8.42 13.58
CA CYS A 266 12.92 -7.86 13.45
C CYS A 266 12.76 -6.59 14.29
N ARG A 267 11.94 -5.65 13.79
CA ARG A 267 11.57 -4.42 14.50
C ARG A 267 10.08 -4.18 14.34
N PHE A 268 9.43 -3.76 15.42
CA PHE A 268 8.04 -3.32 15.43
C PHE A 268 7.93 -1.79 15.46
N GLU A 269 6.88 -1.27 14.84
CA GLU A 269 6.44 0.12 14.97
C GLU A 269 4.91 0.21 14.88
N ALA A 270 4.31 1.03 15.73
CA ALA A 270 2.91 1.45 15.57
C ALA A 270 2.84 2.62 14.60
N VAL A 271 2.43 2.36 13.36
CA VAL A 271 2.47 3.32 12.24
C VAL A 271 1.34 4.35 12.35
N ASN A 272 0.18 3.93 12.85
CA ASN A 272 -0.96 4.81 13.06
C ASN A 272 -1.82 4.29 14.21
N THR A 273 -2.32 5.19 15.06
CA THR A 273 -3.15 4.83 16.21
C THR A 273 -4.39 5.71 16.25
N TRP A 274 -5.55 5.12 16.51
CA TRP A 274 -6.80 5.83 16.75
C TRP A 274 -7.51 5.24 17.97
N LYS A 275 -8.58 5.89 18.40
CA LYS A 275 -9.37 5.38 19.52
C LYS A 275 -10.03 4.05 19.11
N GLY A 276 -9.66 2.96 19.80
CA GLY A 276 -10.16 1.62 19.54
C GLY A 276 -9.40 0.82 18.47
N GLY A 277 -8.29 1.30 17.92
CA GLY A 277 -7.46 0.49 17.04
C GLY A 277 -6.13 1.12 16.60
N PHE A 278 -5.27 0.32 16.02
CA PHE A 278 -3.99 0.78 15.47
C PHE A 278 -3.50 -0.07 14.31
N ILE A 279 -2.58 0.48 13.51
CA ILE A 279 -1.79 -0.25 12.51
C ILE A 279 -0.43 -0.54 13.11
N GLY A 280 -0.13 -1.83 13.29
CA GLY A 280 1.21 -2.31 13.62
C GLY A 280 1.98 -2.69 12.36
N GLN A 281 3.28 -2.44 12.33
CA GLN A 281 4.18 -2.87 11.27
C GLN A 281 5.39 -3.57 11.85
N PHE A 282 5.73 -4.72 11.27
CA PHE A 282 6.98 -5.41 11.50
C PHE A 282 7.89 -5.28 10.28
N THR A 283 9.15 -4.93 10.52
CA THR A 283 10.23 -4.95 9.54
C THR A 283 11.17 -6.10 9.86
N ILE A 284 11.35 -7.02 8.92
CA ILE A 284 12.29 -8.15 8.99
C ILE A 284 13.49 -7.80 8.11
N THR A 285 14.69 -7.73 8.69
CA THR A 285 15.94 -7.44 8.01
C THR A 285 16.85 -8.66 8.01
N ASN A 286 17.37 -9.04 6.84
CA ASN A 286 18.36 -10.10 6.74
C ASN A 286 19.76 -9.57 7.09
N LYS A 287 20.27 -9.91 8.27
CA LYS A 287 21.64 -9.61 8.72
C LYS A 287 22.62 -10.74 8.42
N GLY A 288 22.17 -11.80 7.76
CA GLY A 288 22.99 -12.91 7.29
C GLY A 288 23.78 -12.59 6.01
N LYS A 289 24.41 -13.62 5.44
CA LYS A 289 25.24 -13.52 4.22
C LYS A 289 24.62 -14.18 2.98
N LYS A 290 23.44 -14.77 3.11
CA LYS A 290 22.72 -15.47 2.02
C LYS A 290 21.30 -14.90 1.89
N THR A 291 20.75 -14.90 0.69
CA THR A 291 19.34 -14.53 0.45
C THR A 291 18.41 -15.52 1.14
N VAL A 292 17.45 -15.00 1.91
CA VAL A 292 16.42 -15.80 2.58
C VAL A 292 15.19 -15.85 1.68
N LYS A 293 14.98 -16.98 1.01
CA LYS A 293 13.84 -17.15 0.09
C LYS A 293 12.54 -17.49 0.80
N ASN A 294 12.63 -18.26 1.89
CA ASN A 294 11.50 -18.65 2.70
C ASN A 294 11.74 -18.23 4.14
N TRP A 295 10.79 -17.49 4.71
CA TRP A 295 10.85 -17.08 6.12
C TRP A 295 9.51 -17.32 6.79
N LYS A 296 9.58 -17.67 8.08
CA LYS A 296 8.42 -17.65 8.97
C LYS A 296 8.72 -16.73 10.14
N ALA A 297 7.73 -15.97 10.57
CA ALA A 297 7.81 -15.19 11.78
C ALA A 297 6.65 -15.50 12.71
N SER A 298 6.90 -15.45 14.01
CA SER A 298 5.90 -15.61 15.04
C SER A 298 6.00 -14.47 16.05
N PHE A 299 4.86 -13.93 16.47
CA PHE A 299 4.78 -12.88 17.49
C PHE A 299 3.53 -13.09 18.34
N SER A 300 3.58 -12.55 19.57
CA SER A 300 2.43 -12.56 20.47
C SER A 300 1.73 -11.20 20.45
N SER A 301 0.40 -11.22 20.49
CA SER A 301 -0.46 -10.04 20.51
C SER A 301 -1.55 -10.20 21.56
N ASP A 302 -1.65 -9.25 22.48
CA ASP A 302 -2.80 -9.11 23.39
C ASP A 302 -4.04 -8.49 22.71
N TYR A 303 -3.86 -8.04 21.46
CA TYR A 303 -4.88 -7.40 20.66
C TYR A 303 -5.45 -8.36 19.61
N GLU A 304 -6.74 -8.24 19.35
CA GLU A 304 -7.38 -8.95 18.25
C GLU A 304 -6.92 -8.34 16.92
N ILE A 305 -6.27 -9.15 16.10
CA ILE A 305 -5.81 -8.74 14.77
C ILE A 305 -6.95 -8.94 13.77
N SER A 306 -7.48 -7.84 13.25
CA SER A 306 -8.60 -7.86 12.31
C SER A 306 -8.17 -7.99 10.85
N SER A 307 -6.92 -7.65 10.52
CA SER A 307 -6.36 -7.80 9.16
C SER A 307 -4.83 -7.79 9.21
N LEU A 308 -4.16 -8.53 8.33
CA LEU A 308 -2.70 -8.57 8.17
C LEU A 308 -2.36 -8.62 6.68
N TRP A 309 -1.34 -7.88 6.25
CA TRP A 309 -0.90 -7.79 4.85
C TRP A 309 0.62 -7.61 4.76
N GLY A 310 1.18 -7.91 3.57
CA GLY A 310 2.64 -7.94 3.36
C GLY A 310 3.31 -9.22 3.87
N ALA A 311 2.52 -10.15 4.40
CA ALA A 311 2.91 -11.52 4.74
C ALA A 311 1.66 -12.40 4.81
N LYS A 312 1.85 -13.70 4.63
CA LYS A 312 0.79 -14.68 4.73
C LYS A 312 0.54 -15.05 6.19
N LEU A 313 -0.65 -14.80 6.71
CA LEU A 313 -1.04 -15.29 8.04
C LEU A 313 -1.24 -16.81 8.01
N VAL A 314 -0.39 -17.55 8.71
CA VAL A 314 -0.42 -19.02 8.82
C VAL A 314 -1.37 -19.46 9.93
N SER A 315 -1.39 -18.76 11.07
CA SER A 315 -2.36 -19.01 12.15
C SER A 315 -2.40 -17.86 13.14
N ASN A 316 -3.57 -17.60 13.72
CA ASN A 316 -3.75 -16.71 14.87
C ASN A 316 -4.65 -17.42 15.89
N LYS A 317 -4.06 -17.93 16.99
CA LYS A 317 -4.79 -18.61 18.06
C LYS A 317 -4.17 -18.27 19.40
N ASP A 318 -5.01 -18.05 20.41
CA ASP A 318 -4.60 -17.84 21.80
C ASP A 318 -3.52 -16.75 21.99
N GLY A 319 -3.59 -15.67 21.20
CA GLY A 319 -2.64 -14.55 21.22
C GLY A 319 -1.32 -14.80 20.49
N ALA A 320 -1.10 -15.99 19.92
CA ALA A 320 0.07 -16.32 19.11
C ALA A 320 -0.25 -16.23 17.61
N CYS A 321 0.51 -15.38 16.91
CA CYS A 321 0.39 -15.15 15.48
C CYS A 321 1.59 -15.74 14.75
N PHE A 322 1.34 -16.51 13.69
CA PHE A 322 2.35 -17.07 12.81
C PHE A 322 2.12 -16.53 11.40
N VAL A 323 3.17 -16.00 10.79
CA VAL A 323 3.17 -15.46 9.44
C VAL A 323 4.31 -16.06 8.62
N SER A 324 4.17 -16.10 7.30
CA SER A 324 5.23 -16.53 6.39
C SER A 324 5.35 -15.58 5.20
N ASN A 325 6.42 -15.72 4.45
CA ASN A 325 6.53 -15.05 3.15
C ASN A 325 5.35 -15.41 2.25
N GLU A 326 4.94 -14.45 1.42
CA GLU A 326 3.97 -14.69 0.35
C GLU A 326 4.60 -15.50 -0.78
N SER A 327 3.79 -16.21 -1.56
CA SER A 327 4.27 -17.07 -2.65
C SER A 327 4.99 -16.31 -3.76
N TRP A 328 4.78 -14.99 -3.86
CA TRP A 328 5.43 -14.09 -4.81
C TRP A 328 6.68 -13.40 -4.24
N ASP A 329 6.98 -13.53 -2.95
CA ASP A 329 8.18 -12.94 -2.33
C ASP A 329 9.43 -13.65 -2.87
N THR A 330 10.25 -12.93 -3.65
CA THR A 330 11.49 -13.45 -4.24
C THR A 330 12.60 -13.69 -3.19
N GLY A 331 12.36 -13.30 -1.93
CA GLY A 331 13.26 -13.44 -0.81
C GLY A 331 13.89 -12.12 -0.35
N ILE A 332 14.61 -12.18 0.77
CA ILE A 332 15.30 -11.06 1.41
C ILE A 332 16.80 -11.21 1.20
N GLU A 333 17.42 -10.33 0.40
CA GLU A 333 18.87 -10.33 0.17
C GLU A 333 19.66 -9.90 1.44
N PRO A 334 20.96 -10.22 1.56
CA PRO A 334 21.79 -9.76 2.66
C PRO A 334 21.79 -8.23 2.79
N GLY A 335 21.32 -7.72 3.93
CA GLY A 335 21.20 -6.29 4.22
C GLY A 335 19.83 -5.70 3.93
N ASP A 336 18.99 -6.39 3.16
CA ASP A 336 17.65 -5.94 2.79
C ASP A 336 16.60 -6.23 3.86
N SER A 337 15.45 -5.57 3.71
CA SER A 337 14.30 -5.71 4.60
C SER A 337 13.01 -6.04 3.84
N ARG A 338 12.10 -6.72 4.53
CA ARG A 338 10.69 -6.87 4.17
C ARG A 338 9.82 -6.39 5.31
N CYS A 339 8.67 -5.80 4.98
CA CYS A 339 7.73 -5.31 5.97
C CYS A 339 6.37 -5.97 5.79
N PHE A 340 5.73 -6.28 6.90
CA PHE A 340 4.32 -6.67 6.93
C PHE A 340 3.60 -5.87 8.01
N SER A 341 2.32 -5.64 7.82
CA SER A 341 1.52 -4.78 8.68
C SER A 341 0.19 -5.42 9.01
N PHE A 342 -0.43 -4.98 10.09
CA PHE A 342 -1.71 -5.50 10.54
C PHE A 342 -2.53 -4.42 11.25
N ILE A 343 -3.87 -4.58 11.25
CA ILE A 343 -4.78 -3.78 12.08
C ILE A 343 -5.11 -4.59 13.32
N ALA A 344 -4.94 -3.95 14.48
CA ALA A 344 -5.32 -4.49 15.77
C ALA A 344 -6.44 -3.66 16.39
N GLN A 345 -7.39 -4.33 17.06
CA GLN A 345 -8.51 -3.72 17.76
C GLN A 345 -8.13 -3.43 19.21
N GLY A 346 -8.37 -2.20 19.65
CA GLY A 346 -8.04 -1.72 21.00
C GLY A 346 -7.10 -0.51 20.99
N ASP A 347 -7.11 0.26 22.07
CA ASP A 347 -6.20 1.40 22.22
C ASP A 347 -4.75 0.89 22.34
N TYR A 348 -3.88 1.37 21.45
CA TYR A 348 -2.46 1.04 21.47
C TYR A 348 -1.83 1.43 22.81
N LYS A 349 -1.18 0.47 23.45
CA LYS A 349 -0.32 0.67 24.60
C LYS A 349 1.09 0.38 24.14
N ASP A 350 2.03 1.22 24.56
CA ASP A 350 3.45 1.02 24.23
C ASP A 350 3.97 -0.20 24.99
N THR A 351 3.76 -1.37 24.40
CA THR A 351 4.19 -2.68 24.89
C THR A 351 5.35 -3.17 24.04
N LEU A 352 6.22 -3.99 24.63
CA LEU A 352 7.28 -4.65 23.86
C LEU A 352 6.65 -5.72 22.97
N TRP A 353 6.83 -5.56 21.65
CA TRP A 353 6.40 -6.53 20.65
C TRP A 353 7.58 -7.40 20.26
N ASP A 354 7.65 -8.59 20.85
CA ASP A 354 8.67 -9.59 20.53
C ASP A 354 8.20 -10.44 19.33
N ILE A 355 9.05 -10.48 18.30
CA ILE A 355 8.84 -11.23 17.08
C ILE A 355 10.07 -12.08 16.78
N ASP A 356 9.83 -13.36 16.59
CA ASP A 356 10.83 -14.35 16.23
C ASP A 356 10.67 -14.72 14.76
N ALA A 357 11.62 -14.30 13.92
CA ALA A 357 11.70 -14.72 12.52
C ALA A 357 12.82 -15.72 12.29
N VAL A 358 12.53 -16.74 11.47
CA VAL A 358 13.44 -17.83 11.15
C VAL A 358 13.46 -18.04 9.64
N ALA A 359 14.67 -18.15 9.06
CA ALA A 359 14.88 -18.58 7.69
C ALA A 359 14.69 -20.11 7.59
N LEU A 360 13.97 -20.57 6.58
CA LEU A 360 13.68 -22.00 6.40
C LEU A 360 14.50 -22.70 5.30
N ASP A 361 15.36 -21.93 4.64
CA ASP A 361 16.22 -22.26 3.49
C ASP A 361 15.50 -22.78 2.23
#